data_AF-A0A1E7M1G1-F1
#
_entry.id   AF-A0A1E7M1G1-F1
#
_cell.length_a   1.000
_cell.length_b   1.000
_cell.length_c   1.000
_cell.angle_alpha   90.00
_cell.angle_beta   90.00
_cell.angle_gamma   90.00
#
_symmetry.space_group_name_H-M   'P 1'
#
loop_
_entity.id
_entity.type
_entity.pdbx_description
1 polymer ?
#
loop_
_entity_poly.entity_id
_entity_poly.type
_entity_poly.pdbx_seq_one_letter_code
_entity_poly.pdbx_strand_id
1 'polypeptide(L)'
;MIDTSQYFIDLHTVAGLITLTWPAARDLALSDEHARILERDAQLREDLRGRLHAVRGKFHYLHVLTGPAPDSRAYVAATSIAHQILKGTDLRALEMLAPIHGHLQKVQGPVKAEGDRMRNSPKNSPPLRFLLTHGTPITIEGIRKYATARDREWRPAP
;
A
#
# COMPACT_ATOMS: atom_id res chain seq x y z
N MET A 1 6.89 12.42 18.79
CA MET A 1 5.41 12.41 18.86
C MET A 1 4.92 12.56 17.43
N ILE A 2 4.05 11.66 16.97
CA ILE A 2 3.56 11.71 15.58
C ILE A 2 2.32 12.60 15.53
N ASP A 3 2.25 13.44 14.51
CA ASP A 3 1.06 14.20 14.19
C ASP A 3 -0.04 13.20 13.77
N THR A 4 -1.19 13.22 14.45
CA THR A 4 -2.36 12.37 14.13
C THR A 4 -2.71 12.40 12.64
N SER A 5 -2.52 13.54 11.98
CA SER A 5 -2.75 13.66 10.53
C SER A 5 -1.80 12.77 9.71
N GLN A 6 -0.56 12.60 10.15
CA GLN A 6 0.41 11.72 9.50
C GLN A 6 0.00 10.26 9.57
N TYR A 7 -0.49 9.83 10.74
CA TYR A 7 -0.98 8.48 10.91
C TYR A 7 -2.09 8.13 9.92
N PHE A 8 -3.05 9.03 9.72
CA PHE A 8 -4.13 8.81 8.75
C PHE A 8 -3.64 8.82 7.31
N ILE A 9 -2.66 9.67 6.96
CA ILE A 9 -2.03 9.64 5.62
C ILE A 9 -1.39 8.28 5.36
N ASP A 10 -0.64 7.74 6.32
CA ASP A 10 0.00 6.44 6.20
C ASP A 10 -1.03 5.31 6.16
N LEU A 11 -2.09 5.40 6.97
CA LEU A 11 -3.20 4.44 6.98
C LEU A 11 -3.85 4.32 5.61
N HIS A 12 -4.18 5.45 4.97
CA HIS A 12 -4.75 5.47 3.64
C HIS A 12 -3.77 4.97 2.57
N THR A 13 -2.49 5.28 2.72
CA THR A 13 -1.45 4.82 1.79
C THR A 13 -1.28 3.31 1.87
N VAL A 14 -1.21 2.72 3.08
CA VAL A 14 -1.13 1.27 3.24
C VAL A 14 -2.42 0.59 2.78
N ALA A 15 -3.59 1.15 3.09
CA ALA A 15 -4.86 0.61 2.63
C ALA A 15 -4.94 0.58 1.09
N GLY A 16 -4.54 1.67 0.42
CA GLY A 16 -4.47 1.72 -1.04
C GLY A 16 -3.50 0.67 -1.62
N LEU A 17 -2.35 0.48 -0.98
CA LEU A 17 -1.37 -0.55 -1.37
C LEU A 17 -1.98 -1.95 -1.28
N ILE A 18 -2.66 -2.27 -0.18
CA ILE A 18 -3.34 -3.56 0.02
C ILE A 18 -4.39 -3.79 -1.07
N THR A 19 -5.27 -2.81 -1.31
CA THR A 19 -6.35 -2.97 -2.30
C THR A 19 -5.81 -3.08 -3.73
N LEU A 20 -4.74 -2.35 -4.06
CA LEU A 20 -4.13 -2.40 -5.40
C LEU A 20 -3.40 -3.71 -5.67
N THR A 21 -2.83 -4.31 -4.63
CA THR A 21 -1.99 -5.51 -4.76
C THR A 21 -2.76 -6.80 -4.47
N TRP A 22 -4.05 -6.71 -4.16
CA TRP A 22 -4.90 -7.88 -4.02
C TRP A 22 -4.95 -8.69 -5.33
N PRO A 23 -4.83 -10.04 -5.33
CA PRO A 23 -4.85 -10.96 -4.19
C PRO A 23 -3.48 -11.23 -3.54
N ALA A 24 -2.38 -10.60 -3.95
CA ALA A 24 -1.08 -10.85 -3.33
C ALA A 24 -1.01 -10.45 -1.84
N ALA A 25 -1.84 -9.48 -1.43
CA ALA A 25 -2.00 -9.08 -0.04
C ALA A 25 -2.97 -9.97 0.76
N ARG A 26 -3.48 -11.08 0.19
CA ARG A 26 -4.50 -11.92 0.84
C ARG A 26 -4.06 -12.47 2.19
N ASP A 27 -2.80 -12.86 2.32
CA ASP A 27 -2.26 -13.43 3.57
C ASP A 27 -2.23 -12.42 4.72
N LEU A 28 -2.44 -11.13 4.43
CA LEU A 28 -2.58 -10.07 5.43
C LEU A 28 -4.02 -9.92 5.92
N ALA A 29 -4.99 -10.66 5.38
CA ALA A 29 -6.38 -10.59 5.79
C ALA A 29 -6.55 -10.99 7.26
N LEU A 30 -7.32 -10.20 8.01
CA LEU A 30 -7.61 -10.51 9.42
C LEU A 30 -8.64 -11.64 9.60
N SER A 31 -9.37 -11.96 8.54
CA SER A 31 -10.38 -13.01 8.51
C SER A 31 -10.71 -13.39 7.06
N ASP A 32 -11.30 -14.57 6.87
CA ASP A 32 -11.83 -14.99 5.57
C ASP A 32 -12.91 -14.03 5.03
N GLU A 33 -13.70 -13.43 5.93
CA GLU A 33 -14.71 -12.45 5.54
C GLU A 33 -14.05 -11.19 4.97
N HIS A 34 -13.03 -10.64 5.65
CA HIS A 34 -12.26 -9.51 5.12
C HIS A 34 -11.64 -9.85 3.77
N ALA A 35 -11.10 -11.07 3.63
CA ALA A 35 -10.50 -11.51 2.39
C ALA A 35 -11.52 -11.51 1.23
N ARG A 36 -12.73 -12.05 1.45
CA ARG A 36 -13.82 -12.07 0.45
C ARG A 36 -14.39 -10.69 0.12
N ILE A 37 -14.41 -9.78 1.09
CA ILE A 37 -14.84 -8.39 0.84
C ILE A 37 -13.80 -7.69 -0.04
N LEU A 38 -12.51 -7.85 0.27
CA LEU A 38 -11.43 -7.24 -0.49
C LEU A 38 -11.24 -7.86 -1.87
N GLU A 39 -11.53 -9.16 -2.06
CA GLU A 39 -11.60 -9.78 -3.40
C GLU A 39 -12.63 -9.08 -4.29
N ARG A 40 -13.83 -8.81 -3.74
CA ARG A 40 -14.88 -8.11 -4.48
C ARG A 40 -14.48 -6.67 -4.82
N ASP A 41 -13.90 -5.95 -3.87
CA ASP A 41 -13.38 -4.60 -4.11
C ASP A 41 -12.28 -4.58 -5.18
N ALA A 42 -11.35 -5.53 -5.11
CA ALA A 42 -10.28 -5.69 -6.10
C ALA A 42 -10.82 -5.95 -7.50
N GLN A 43 -11.84 -6.80 -7.65
CA GLN A 43 -12.49 -7.03 -8.94
C GLN A 43 -13.14 -5.74 -9.48
N LEU A 44 -13.84 -4.97 -8.65
CA LEU A 44 -14.44 -3.70 -9.07
C LEU A 44 -13.40 -2.68 -9.53
N ARG A 45 -12.23 -2.65 -8.86
CA ARG A 45 -11.10 -1.80 -9.26
C ARG A 45 -10.48 -2.27 -10.56
N GLU A 46 -10.37 -3.57 -10.79
CA GLU A 46 -9.88 -4.13 -12.05
C GLU A 46 -10.83 -3.79 -13.21
N ASP A 47 -12.14 -3.94 -13.01
CA ASP A 47 -13.16 -3.57 -13.99
C ASP A 47 -13.12 -2.06 -14.29
N LEU A 48 -12.91 -1.23 -13.25
CA LEU A 48 -12.71 0.21 -13.42
C LEU A 48 -11.43 0.52 -14.20
N ARG A 49 -10.33 -0.17 -13.88
CA ARG A 49 -9.05 -0.03 -14.60
C ARG A 49 -9.21 -0.38 -16.08
N GLY A 50 -9.89 -1.48 -16.40
CA GLY A 50 -10.19 -1.89 -17.77
C GLY A 50 -11.02 -0.84 -18.53
N ARG A 51 -12.07 -0.30 -17.90
CA ARG A 51 -12.89 0.78 -18.48
C ARG A 51 -12.08 2.05 -18.73
N LEU A 52 -11.26 2.46 -17.77
CA LEU A 52 -10.43 3.66 -17.90
C LEU A 52 -9.38 3.50 -19.00
N HIS A 53 -8.76 2.32 -19.10
CA HIS A 53 -7.83 1.98 -20.17
C HIS A 53 -8.51 2.05 -21.55
N ALA A 54 -9.71 1.47 -21.68
CA ALA A 54 -10.46 1.47 -22.95
C ALA A 54 -10.85 2.87 -23.44
N VAL A 55 -11.17 3.80 -22.54
CA VAL A 55 -11.62 5.16 -22.91
C VAL A 55 -10.45 6.10 -23.19
N ARG A 56 -9.32 5.94 -22.50
CA ARG A 56 -8.26 6.97 -22.49
C ARG A 56 -6.88 6.49 -22.91
N GLY A 57 -6.68 5.18 -23.12
CA GLY A 57 -5.46 4.61 -23.71
C GLY A 57 -4.16 4.81 -22.93
N LYS A 58 -4.21 5.34 -21.69
CA LYS A 58 -3.04 5.56 -20.82
C LYS A 58 -3.31 5.04 -19.42
N PHE A 59 -2.24 4.75 -18.68
CA PHE A 59 -2.30 4.14 -17.34
C PHE A 59 -2.55 5.13 -16.18
N HIS A 60 -2.71 6.43 -16.44
CA HIS A 60 -2.70 7.55 -15.48
C HIS A 60 -3.85 7.61 -14.44
N TYR A 61 -4.17 6.51 -13.76
CA TYR A 61 -5.35 6.38 -12.88
C TYR A 61 -5.04 5.77 -11.51
N LEU A 62 -3.78 5.60 -11.14
CA LEU A 62 -3.47 4.94 -9.87
C LEU A 62 -4.13 5.65 -8.68
N HIS A 63 -4.17 6.99 -8.69
CA HIS A 63 -4.88 7.76 -7.65
C HIS A 63 -6.40 7.47 -7.58
N VAL A 64 -7.05 7.23 -8.73
CA VAL A 64 -8.47 6.82 -8.81
C VAL A 64 -8.62 5.42 -8.24
N LEU A 65 -7.66 4.54 -8.54
CA LEU A 65 -7.64 3.15 -8.09
C LEU A 65 -7.17 2.97 -6.65
N THR A 66 -6.56 3.98 -6.02
CA THR A 66 -6.20 4.00 -4.58
C THR A 66 -7.19 4.77 -3.73
N GLY A 67 -8.26 5.31 -4.34
CA GLY A 67 -9.32 5.97 -3.59
C GLY A 67 -10.00 5.02 -2.60
N PRO A 68 -10.69 5.56 -1.57
CA PRO A 68 -11.50 4.77 -0.66
C PRO A 68 -12.45 3.85 -1.42
N ALA A 69 -12.63 2.63 -0.92
CA ALA A 69 -13.58 1.69 -1.51
C ALA A 69 -15.02 2.24 -1.45
N PRO A 70 -15.85 2.06 -2.50
CA PRO A 70 -17.26 2.44 -2.46
C PRO A 70 -18.06 1.67 -1.40
N ASP A 71 -17.71 0.40 -1.15
CA ASP A 71 -18.24 -0.39 -0.03
C ASP A 71 -17.48 -0.01 1.25
N SER A 72 -18.20 0.54 2.24
CA SER A 72 -17.64 0.92 3.53
C SER A 72 -16.99 -0.25 4.26
N ARG A 73 -17.46 -1.48 4.05
CA ARG A 73 -16.86 -2.68 4.65
C ARG A 73 -15.50 -2.99 4.03
N ALA A 74 -15.33 -2.78 2.74
CA ALA A 74 -14.04 -2.95 2.08
C ALA A 74 -13.03 -1.90 2.55
N TYR A 75 -13.49 -0.66 2.74
CA TYR A 75 -12.68 0.39 3.34
C TYR A 75 -12.25 0.02 4.78
N VAL A 76 -13.18 -0.45 5.62
CA VAL A 76 -12.88 -0.91 6.98
C VAL A 76 -11.92 -2.10 6.98
N ALA A 77 -12.11 -3.09 6.10
CA ALA A 77 -11.23 -4.25 6.00
C ALA A 77 -9.80 -3.85 5.63
N ALA A 78 -9.62 -3.03 4.59
CA ALA A 78 -8.30 -2.57 4.16
C ALA A 78 -7.61 -1.70 5.23
N THR A 79 -8.35 -0.78 5.84
CA THR A 79 -7.82 0.09 6.91
C THR A 79 -7.52 -0.68 8.20
N SER A 80 -8.24 -1.76 8.50
CA SER A 80 -7.94 -2.61 9.66
C SER A 80 -6.61 -3.37 9.48
N ILE A 81 -6.35 -3.90 8.29
CA ILE A 81 -5.07 -4.51 7.94
C ILE A 81 -3.95 -3.45 8.00
N ALA A 82 -4.19 -2.29 7.40
CA ALA A 82 -3.24 -1.17 7.45
C ALA A 82 -2.92 -0.73 8.88
N HIS A 83 -3.93 -0.63 9.74
CA HIS A 83 -3.78 -0.29 11.15
C HIS A 83 -2.87 -1.31 11.87
N GLN A 84 -3.08 -2.61 11.64
CA GLN A 84 -2.25 -3.66 12.24
C GLN A 84 -0.79 -3.56 11.79
N ILE A 85 -0.54 -3.30 10.50
CA ILE A 85 0.81 -3.10 9.96
C ILE A 85 1.48 -1.89 10.62
N LEU A 86 0.76 -0.76 10.68
CA LEU A 86 1.31 0.50 11.19
C LEU A 86 1.52 0.47 12.70
N LYS A 87 0.74 -0.30 13.47
CA LYS A 87 0.97 -0.52 14.91
C LYS A 87 2.26 -1.29 15.22
N GLY A 88 2.84 -1.95 14.23
CA GLY A 88 4.10 -2.67 14.36
C GLY A 88 5.33 -1.76 14.48
N THR A 89 6.49 -2.41 14.58
CA THR A 89 7.80 -1.77 14.38
C THR A 89 8.02 -1.45 12.90
N ASP A 90 8.94 -0.53 12.59
CA ASP A 90 9.32 -0.23 11.19
C ASP A 90 9.74 -1.49 10.44
N LEU A 91 10.57 -2.30 11.09
CA LEU A 91 11.05 -3.57 10.56
C LEU A 91 9.89 -4.51 10.24
N ARG A 92 8.97 -4.70 11.19
CA ARG A 92 7.82 -5.59 11.00
C ARG A 92 6.87 -5.08 9.91
N ALA A 93 6.64 -3.77 9.86
CA ALA A 93 5.83 -3.17 8.81
C ALA A 93 6.46 -3.42 7.43
N LEU A 94 7.77 -3.24 7.30
CA LEU A 94 8.48 -3.52 6.05
C LEU A 94 8.49 -5.00 5.68
N GLU A 95 8.67 -5.90 6.64
CA GLU A 95 8.60 -7.34 6.41
C GLU A 95 7.22 -7.78 5.91
N MET A 96 6.15 -7.17 6.42
CA MET A 96 4.77 -7.43 5.95
C MET A 96 4.50 -6.83 4.56
N LEU A 97 5.06 -5.67 4.25
CA LEU A 97 4.82 -4.96 3.00
C LEU A 97 5.74 -5.39 1.85
N ALA A 98 6.92 -5.94 2.14
CA ALA A 98 7.90 -6.31 1.11
C ALA A 98 7.41 -7.41 0.14
N PRO A 99 6.70 -8.47 0.58
CA PRO A 99 6.16 -9.48 -0.33
C PRO A 99 5.18 -8.90 -1.35
N ILE A 100 4.36 -7.92 -0.95
CA ILE A 100 3.36 -7.30 -1.83
C ILE A 100 3.96 -6.16 -2.68
N HIS A 101 5.13 -5.62 -2.32
CA HIS A 101 5.80 -4.57 -3.08
C HIS A 101 6.17 -5.03 -4.51
N GLY A 102 6.56 -6.28 -4.68
CA GLY A 102 6.84 -6.82 -6.02
C GLY A 102 5.61 -6.84 -6.93
N HIS A 103 4.42 -7.02 -6.35
CA HIS A 103 3.15 -6.92 -7.08
C HIS A 103 2.78 -5.47 -7.38
N LEU A 104 3.04 -4.54 -6.46
CA LEU A 104 2.84 -3.11 -6.71
C LEU A 104 3.59 -2.66 -7.97
N GLN A 105 4.84 -3.07 -8.14
CA GLN A 105 5.63 -2.71 -9.33
C GLN A 105 5.02 -3.25 -10.64
N LYS A 106 4.37 -4.42 -10.62
CA LYS A 106 3.64 -4.95 -11.78
C LYS A 106 2.39 -4.14 -12.07
N VAL A 107 1.66 -3.73 -11.03
CA VAL A 107 0.42 -2.94 -11.15
C VAL A 107 0.70 -1.51 -11.64
N GLN A 108 1.80 -0.91 -11.20
CA GLN A 108 2.21 0.45 -11.57
C GLN A 108 2.84 0.55 -12.97
N GLY A 109 3.15 -0.58 -13.62
CA GLY A 109 3.76 -0.59 -14.95
C GLY A 109 5.22 -0.10 -14.98
N PRO A 110 5.82 0.05 -16.17
CA PRO A 110 7.23 0.39 -16.30
C PRO A 110 7.56 1.79 -15.77
N VAL A 111 8.71 1.88 -15.08
CA VAL A 111 9.31 3.04 -14.40
C VAL A 111 9.21 4.39 -15.14
N LYS A 112 9.10 4.40 -16.48
CA LYS A 112 9.10 5.60 -17.33
C LYS A 112 7.73 6.26 -17.54
N ALA A 113 6.64 5.67 -17.07
CA ALA A 113 5.32 6.30 -17.12
C ALA A 113 5.12 7.20 -15.87
N GLU A 114 5.47 8.48 -15.99
CA GLU A 114 5.16 9.49 -14.95
C GLU A 114 3.63 9.56 -14.77
N GLY A 115 3.11 9.04 -13.66
CA GLY A 115 1.68 9.08 -13.32
C GLY A 115 1.13 7.79 -12.68
N ASP A 116 1.86 6.69 -12.77
CA ASP A 116 1.33 5.37 -12.39
C ASP A 116 1.88 4.86 -11.06
N ARG A 117 2.68 5.67 -10.37
CA ARG A 117 3.24 5.31 -9.06
C ARG A 117 2.39 5.83 -7.93
N MET A 118 2.30 5.01 -6.89
CA MET A 118 1.77 5.44 -5.61
C MET A 118 2.64 6.58 -5.10
N ARG A 119 1.99 7.67 -4.72
CA ARG A 119 2.70 8.91 -4.39
C ARG A 119 3.60 8.69 -3.17
N ASN A 120 4.90 8.84 -3.37
CA ASN A 120 5.85 8.95 -2.28
C ASN A 120 5.86 10.39 -1.76
N SER A 121 5.16 10.64 -0.66
CA SER A 121 5.11 11.96 -0.04
C SER A 121 6.25 12.12 0.97
N PRO A 122 6.88 13.31 1.09
CA PRO A 122 7.82 13.59 2.18
C PRO A 122 7.20 13.40 3.57
N LYS A 123 5.88 13.50 3.64
CA LYS A 123 5.09 13.32 4.85
C LYS A 123 5.02 11.86 5.27
N ASN A 124 4.96 10.91 4.32
CA ASN A 124 4.82 9.48 4.61
C ASN A 124 5.81 9.00 5.67
N SER A 125 5.39 8.03 6.48
CA SER A 125 6.26 7.36 7.44
C SER A 125 7.55 6.88 6.77
N PRO A 126 8.70 6.93 7.45
CA PRO A 126 9.95 6.42 6.91
C PRO A 126 9.90 5.00 6.33
N PRO A 127 9.21 4.00 6.92
CA PRO A 127 9.08 2.68 6.28
C PRO A 127 8.30 2.75 4.96
N LEU A 128 7.22 3.53 4.88
CA LEU A 128 6.51 3.74 3.61
C LEU A 128 7.34 4.49 2.58
N ARG A 129 8.10 5.51 3.00
CA ARG A 129 9.03 6.21 2.12
C ARG A 129 10.09 5.28 1.59
N PHE A 130 10.68 4.45 2.46
CA PHE A 130 11.64 3.43 2.06
C PHE A 130 11.00 2.52 1.01
N LEU A 131 9.79 1.99 1.27
CA LEU A 131 9.08 1.12 0.36
C LEU A 131 8.86 1.76 -1.01
N LEU A 132 8.25 2.95 -1.04
CA LEU A 132 7.82 3.63 -2.25
C LEU A 132 8.96 4.31 -3.04
N THR A 133 10.17 4.40 -2.46
CA THR A 133 11.35 4.91 -3.17
C THR A 133 11.99 3.83 -4.05
N HIS A 134 11.82 2.55 -3.70
CA HIS A 134 12.43 1.46 -4.46
C HIS A 134 11.59 1.16 -5.72
N GLY A 135 12.23 1.26 -6.89
CA GLY A 135 11.63 0.83 -8.17
C GLY A 135 11.73 -0.68 -8.42
N THR A 136 12.34 -1.43 -7.51
CA THR A 136 12.50 -2.89 -7.56
C THR A 136 11.95 -3.50 -6.28
N PRO A 137 11.55 -4.80 -6.30
CA PRO A 137 11.17 -5.51 -5.09
C PRO A 137 12.24 -5.36 -4.01
N ILE A 138 11.79 -5.11 -2.78
CA ILE A 138 12.69 -4.88 -1.66
C ILE A 138 13.17 -6.24 -1.16
N THR A 139 14.47 -6.36 -0.90
CA THR A 139 15.06 -7.57 -0.33
C THR A 139 15.10 -7.50 1.20
N ILE A 140 15.14 -8.67 1.84
CA ILE A 140 15.27 -8.78 3.30
C ILE A 140 16.56 -8.08 3.77
N GLU A 141 17.66 -8.19 3.01
CA GLU A 141 18.92 -7.50 3.28
C GLU A 141 18.75 -5.98 3.24
N GLY A 142 17.98 -5.46 2.27
CA GLY A 142 17.67 -4.04 2.17
C GLY A 142 16.90 -3.53 3.38
N ILE A 143 15.91 -4.29 3.84
CA ILE A 143 15.12 -3.98 5.05
C ILE A 143 16.01 -3.97 6.30
N ARG A 144 16.87 -5.00 6.46
CA ARG A 144 17.80 -5.09 7.59
C ARG A 144 18.76 -3.91 7.61
N LYS A 145 19.36 -3.57 6.45
CA LYS A 145 20.25 -2.41 6.33
C LYS A 145 19.54 -1.12 6.70
N TYR A 146 18.30 -0.93 6.24
CA TYR A 146 17.47 0.20 6.60
C TYR A 146 17.23 0.27 8.12
N ALA A 147 16.84 -0.84 8.74
CA ALA A 147 16.59 -0.90 10.17
C ALA A 147 17.84 -0.58 11.00
N THR A 148 19.02 -1.08 10.60
CA THR A 148 20.28 -0.80 11.30
C THR A 148 20.81 0.62 11.12
N ALA A 149 20.42 1.30 10.04
CA ALA A 149 20.87 2.66 9.74
C ALA A 149 20.04 3.74 10.44
N ARG A 150 18.95 3.37 11.13
CA ARG A 150 18.08 4.33 11.82
C ARG A 150 18.44 4.45 13.29
N ASP A 151 18.75 5.68 13.71
CA ASP A 151 18.98 6.01 15.11
C ASP A 151 17.71 5.93 15.98
N ARG A 152 16.53 6.04 15.36
CA ARG A 152 15.21 6.00 16.03
C ARG A 152 14.17 5.34 15.15
N GLU A 153 13.38 4.45 15.76
CA GLU A 153 12.23 3.80 15.15
C GLU A 153 11.05 4.75 14.98
N TRP A 154 10.37 4.69 13.84
CA TRP A 154 9.07 5.35 13.69
C TRP A 154 7.99 4.48 14.38
N ARG A 155 7.20 5.12 15.24
CA ARG A 155 6.10 4.48 15.95
C ARG A 155 4.89 5.41 15.90
N PRO A 156 3.71 4.97 15.47
CA PRO A 156 2.48 5.74 15.64
C PRO A 156 2.35 6.18 17.10
N ALA A 157 1.77 7.35 17.34
CA ALA A 157 1.38 7.71 18.70
C ALA A 157 0.44 6.61 19.27
N PRO A 158 0.58 6.23 20.56
CA PRO A 158 -0.30 5.26 21.19
C PRO A 158 -1.77 5.70 21.19
#